data_AF-A0A059LCZ6-F1
#
_entry.id   AF-A0A059LCZ6-F1
#
_cell.length_a   1.000
_cell.length_b   1.000
_cell.length_c   1.000
_cell.angle_alpha   90.00
_cell.angle_beta   90.00
_cell.angle_gamma   90.00
#
_symmetry.space_group_name_H-M   'P 1'
#
loop_
_entity.id
_entity.type
_entity.pdbx_description
1 polymer ?
#
loop_
_entity_poly.entity_id
_entity_poly.type
_entity_poly.pdbx_seq_one_letter_code
_entity_poly.pdbx_strand_id
1 'polypeptide(L)'
;WDAALLSALGALASFKRPAVSLALAGRRGGAGEKGERGRGADAGLAASIERLAPVTLHEESSKPSLPLTLHHVPLPSSFAVVGGTLVLDPSAAEQEVGGGVWTVVVAPGGEICLISKTAGAPLLAGVLRQSVHLAAQRAQGLGEAFRAEMERHAAERAAAAAATSGRPRVELDVEQEPLAEAGTDEEGRERLERAVVEAERVLAEARGVEAEAMAE
;
A
#
# COMPACT_ATOMS: atom_id res chain seq x y z
N TRP A 1 14.02 -11.97 -1.90
CA TRP A 1 13.54 -11.04 -2.95
C TRP A 1 12.11 -11.34 -3.33
N ASP A 2 11.78 -12.60 -3.64
CA ASP A 2 10.47 -12.98 -4.17
C ASP A 2 9.30 -12.57 -3.28
N ALA A 3 9.32 -12.96 -2.01
CA ALA A 3 8.28 -12.59 -1.04
C ALA A 3 8.14 -11.07 -0.90
N ALA A 4 9.23 -10.32 -0.82
CA ALA A 4 9.20 -8.87 -0.65
C ALA A 4 8.54 -8.16 -1.85
N LEU A 5 8.86 -8.58 -3.06
CA LEU A 5 8.25 -8.05 -4.29
C LEU A 5 6.77 -8.43 -4.38
N LEU A 6 6.40 -9.66 -4.02
CA LEU A 6 4.99 -10.06 -3.95
C LEU A 6 4.21 -9.26 -2.90
N SER A 7 4.78 -9.02 -1.73
CA SER A 7 4.17 -8.18 -0.70
C SER A 7 3.99 -6.75 -1.16
N ALA A 8 5.00 -6.17 -1.82
CA ALA A 8 4.91 -4.83 -2.39
C ALA A 8 3.81 -4.74 -3.46
N LEU A 9 3.69 -5.74 -4.33
CA LEU A 9 2.62 -5.81 -5.32
C LEU A 9 1.24 -5.95 -4.68
N GLY A 10 1.10 -6.81 -3.67
CA GLY A 10 -0.15 -6.95 -2.92
C GLY A 10 -0.55 -5.65 -2.24
N ALA A 11 0.41 -4.94 -1.64
CA ALA A 11 0.19 -3.64 -1.03
C ALA A 11 -0.27 -2.60 -2.08
N LEU A 12 0.41 -2.50 -3.22
CA LEU A 12 0.04 -1.58 -4.30
C LEU A 12 -1.34 -1.91 -4.90
N ALA A 13 -1.66 -3.20 -5.04
CA ALA A 13 -2.92 -3.65 -5.61
C ALA A 13 -4.11 -3.45 -4.65
N SER A 14 -3.88 -3.49 -3.34
CA SER A 14 -4.92 -3.23 -2.32
C SER A 14 -5.01 -1.77 -1.90
N PHE A 15 -3.99 -0.96 -2.18
CA PHE A 15 -3.96 0.45 -1.81
C PHE A 15 -5.03 1.26 -2.55
N LYS A 16 -5.71 2.13 -1.81
CA LYS A 16 -6.63 3.13 -2.34
C LYS A 16 -6.17 4.52 -1.94
N ARG A 17 -6.08 5.41 -2.92
CA ARG A 17 -5.74 6.82 -2.70
C ARG A 17 -7.01 7.62 -2.37
N PRO A 18 -6.92 8.66 -1.54
CA PRO A 18 -8.04 9.56 -1.30
C PRO A 18 -8.48 10.22 -2.61
N ALA A 19 -9.77 10.50 -2.73
CA ALA A 19 -10.28 11.25 -3.86
C ALA A 19 -9.77 12.69 -3.79
N VAL A 20 -9.39 13.25 -4.94
CA VAL A 20 -8.88 14.62 -5.05
C VAL A 20 -9.67 15.36 -6.12
N SER A 21 -10.08 16.59 -5.84
CA SER A 21 -10.75 17.46 -6.82
C SER A 21 -9.93 18.71 -7.07
N LEU A 22 -9.87 19.13 -8.33
CA LEU A 22 -9.21 20.34 -8.78
C LEU A 22 -10.28 21.30 -9.29
N ALA A 23 -10.43 22.47 -8.66
CA ALA A 23 -11.32 23.50 -9.20
C ALA A 23 -10.53 24.30 -10.25
N LEU A 24 -10.71 24.00 -11.53
CA LEU A 24 -10.10 24.79 -12.59
C LEU A 24 -10.56 26.24 -12.45
N ALA A 25 -9.64 27.14 -12.07
CA ALA A 25 -9.88 28.56 -12.09
C ALA A 25 -10.29 28.92 -13.53
N GLY A 26 -11.53 29.34 -13.73
CA GLY A 26 -12.03 29.73 -15.03
C GLY A 26 -11.06 30.75 -15.63
N ARG A 27 -10.55 30.49 -16.84
CA ARG A 27 -9.87 31.53 -17.63
C ARG A 27 -10.86 32.68 -17.78
N ARG A 28 -10.74 33.71 -16.95
CA ARG A 28 -11.24 35.04 -17.29
C ARG A 28 -10.41 35.48 -18.49
N GLY A 29 -10.99 35.39 -19.68
CA GLY A 29 -10.53 36.19 -20.81
C GLY A 29 -10.68 37.67 -20.43
N GLY A 30 -9.63 38.46 -20.61
CA GLY A 30 -9.73 39.91 -20.48
C GLY A 30 -8.45 40.60 -20.04
N ALA A 31 -7.81 41.24 -21.02
CA ALA A 31 -7.05 42.50 -20.96
C ALA A 31 -5.89 42.66 -19.95
N GLY A 32 -4.72 43.00 -20.49
CA GLY A 32 -3.49 43.16 -19.75
C GLY A 32 -3.47 44.34 -18.78
N GLU A 33 -2.69 44.17 -17.71
CA GLU A 33 -2.15 45.26 -16.91
C GLU A 33 -0.64 45.10 -16.82
N LYS A 34 0.05 46.21 -17.13
CA LYS A 34 1.50 46.38 -17.09
C LYS A 34 1.98 46.29 -15.65
N GLY A 35 3.05 45.54 -15.45
CA GLY A 35 3.56 45.20 -14.13
C GLY A 35 4.29 46.31 -13.39
N GLU A 36 4.44 46.08 -12.09
CA GLU A 36 5.48 46.69 -11.26
C GLU A 36 6.35 45.57 -10.67
N ARG A 37 7.67 45.67 -10.88
CA ARG A 37 8.66 44.74 -10.34
C ARG A 37 8.99 45.17 -8.91
N GLY A 38 8.43 44.46 -7.94
CA GLY A 38 8.75 44.55 -6.51
C GLY A 38 9.34 43.24 -5.97
N ARG A 39 10.38 43.37 -5.14
CA ARG A 39 11.33 42.36 -4.66
C ARG A 39 10.71 41.25 -3.79
N GLY A 40 11.24 40.02 -3.90
CA GLY A 40 11.12 38.95 -2.89
C GLY A 40 10.88 37.57 -3.51
N ALA A 41 11.78 36.60 -3.28
CA ALA A 41 11.60 35.22 -3.76
C ALA A 41 10.33 34.55 -3.19
N ASP A 42 9.90 34.96 -1.98
CA ASP A 42 8.69 34.45 -1.32
C ASP A 42 7.39 35.05 -1.89
N ALA A 43 7.41 36.30 -2.36
CA ALA A 43 6.26 36.92 -3.03
C ALA A 43 5.96 36.24 -4.38
N GLY A 44 6.99 35.71 -5.05
CA GLY A 44 6.86 34.95 -6.28
C GLY A 44 6.18 33.59 -6.07
N LEU A 45 6.40 32.93 -4.93
CA LEU A 45 5.78 31.67 -4.58
C LEU A 45 4.32 31.85 -4.18
N ALA A 46 4.01 32.82 -3.30
CA ALA A 46 2.62 33.12 -2.90
C ALA A 46 1.76 33.51 -4.11
N ALA A 47 2.25 34.39 -4.98
CA ALA A 47 1.57 34.76 -6.21
C ALA A 47 1.47 33.59 -7.22
N SER A 48 2.36 32.59 -7.14
CA SER A 48 2.27 31.37 -7.96
C SER A 48 1.26 30.39 -7.39
N ILE A 49 1.15 30.28 -6.06
CA ILE A 49 0.16 29.45 -5.35
C ILE A 49 -1.25 30.01 -5.59
N GLU A 50 -1.45 31.32 -5.55
CA GLU A 50 -2.74 31.96 -5.86
C GLU A 50 -3.21 31.75 -7.30
N ARG A 51 -2.29 31.46 -8.23
CA ARG A 51 -2.62 31.10 -9.62
C ARG A 51 -2.96 29.62 -9.80
N LEU A 52 -2.71 28.77 -8.81
CA LEU A 52 -3.04 27.35 -8.86
C LEU A 52 -4.51 27.15 -8.48
N ALA A 53 -5.18 26.31 -9.27
CA ALA A 53 -6.49 25.77 -8.92
C ALA A 53 -6.44 25.16 -7.50
N PRO A 54 -7.40 25.46 -6.60
CA PRO A 54 -7.41 24.84 -5.29
C PRO A 54 -7.59 23.32 -5.42
N VAL A 55 -6.80 22.60 -4.62
CA VAL A 55 -6.80 21.14 -4.54
C VAL A 55 -7.55 20.74 -3.28
N THR A 56 -8.66 20.01 -3.43
CA THR A 56 -9.43 19.50 -2.29
C THR A 56 -9.20 18.00 -2.14
N LEU A 57 -8.65 17.60 -0.99
CA LEU A 57 -8.57 16.21 -0.56
C LEU A 57 -9.90 15.83 0.11
N HIS A 58 -10.48 14.69 -0.28
CA HIS A 58 -11.74 14.21 0.28
C HIS A 58 -11.47 13.06 1.25
N GLU A 59 -12.13 13.09 2.40
CA GLU A 59 -12.18 11.95 3.30
C GLU A 59 -13.03 10.83 2.72
N GLU A 60 -12.75 9.59 3.13
CA GLU A 60 -13.50 8.38 2.72
C GLU A 60 -15.01 8.50 2.97
N SER A 61 -15.42 9.21 4.03
CA SER A 61 -16.82 9.47 4.38
C SER A 61 -17.55 10.31 3.34
N SER A 62 -16.83 11.25 2.71
CA SER A 62 -17.38 12.21 1.76
C SER A 62 -17.27 11.74 0.32
N LYS A 63 -16.16 11.08 -0.05
CA LYS A 63 -15.97 10.46 -1.36
C LYS A 63 -15.13 9.18 -1.21
N PRO A 64 -15.50 8.09 -1.91
CA PRO A 64 -14.78 6.83 -1.80
C PRO A 64 -13.33 6.96 -2.32
N SER A 65 -12.40 6.29 -1.65
CA SER A 65 -11.04 6.17 -2.13
C SER A 65 -10.96 5.34 -3.42
N LEU A 66 -10.01 5.70 -4.27
CA LEU A 66 -9.86 5.14 -5.61
C LEU A 66 -8.65 4.19 -5.64
N PRO A 67 -8.75 3.03 -6.31
CA PRO A 67 -7.61 2.14 -6.47
C PRO A 67 -6.52 2.77 -7.37
N LEU A 68 -5.32 2.23 -7.31
CA LEU A 68 -4.25 2.52 -8.27
C LEU A 68 -4.45 1.75 -9.58
N THR A 69 -4.07 2.37 -10.69
CA THR A 69 -4.00 1.68 -12.00
C THR A 69 -2.67 0.97 -12.12
N LEU A 70 -2.68 -0.36 -12.04
CA LEU A 70 -1.49 -1.21 -12.26
C LEU A 70 -1.55 -1.80 -13.67
N HIS A 71 -0.58 -1.45 -14.52
CA HIS A 71 -0.54 -1.91 -15.91
C HIS A 71 0.03 -3.33 -16.06
N HIS A 72 0.99 -3.69 -15.21
CA HIS A 72 1.65 -4.99 -15.23
C HIS A 72 1.83 -5.51 -13.81
N VAL A 73 1.93 -6.83 -13.68
CA VAL A 73 2.16 -7.52 -12.41
C VAL A 73 3.52 -8.25 -12.51
N PRO A 74 4.65 -7.58 -12.26
CA PRO A 74 5.98 -8.18 -12.44
C PRO A 74 6.27 -9.24 -11.37
N LEU A 75 6.30 -10.53 -11.73
CA LEU A 75 6.44 -11.62 -10.77
C LEU A 75 7.88 -12.13 -10.70
N PRO A 76 8.50 -12.10 -9.51
CA PRO A 76 9.87 -12.57 -9.32
C PRO A 76 9.93 -14.10 -9.23
N SER A 77 11.06 -14.64 -9.63
CA SER A 77 11.46 -16.03 -9.42
C SER A 77 12.96 -16.07 -9.17
N SER A 78 13.35 -16.46 -7.96
CA SER A 78 14.74 -16.62 -7.56
C SER A 78 15.23 -18.05 -7.80
N PHE A 79 16.47 -18.18 -8.23
CA PHE A 79 17.10 -19.43 -8.61
C PHE A 79 18.50 -19.55 -8.03
N ALA A 80 18.93 -20.78 -7.78
CA ALA A 80 20.30 -21.13 -7.42
C ALA A 80 20.73 -22.43 -8.10
N VAL A 81 22.04 -22.67 -8.21
CA VAL A 81 22.58 -24.01 -8.55
C VAL A 81 23.16 -24.64 -7.30
N VAL A 82 22.60 -25.77 -6.88
CA VAL A 82 23.06 -26.55 -5.72
C VAL A 82 23.44 -27.94 -6.19
N GLY A 83 24.70 -28.34 -6.01
CA GLY A 83 25.17 -29.68 -6.42
C GLY A 83 25.01 -29.99 -7.93
N GLY A 84 24.96 -28.96 -8.78
CA GLY A 84 24.70 -29.10 -10.23
C GLY A 84 23.23 -29.08 -10.62
N THR A 85 22.31 -28.99 -9.66
CA THR A 85 20.86 -28.90 -9.89
C THR A 85 20.37 -27.46 -9.81
N LEU A 86 19.54 -27.05 -10.77
CA LEU A 86 18.84 -25.76 -10.73
C LEU A 86 17.67 -25.84 -9.76
N VAL A 87 17.70 -25.02 -8.72
CA VAL A 87 16.66 -24.90 -7.69
C VAL A 87 15.93 -23.58 -7.87
N LEU A 88 14.60 -23.59 -7.69
CA LEU A 88 13.71 -22.44 -7.73
C LEU A 88 13.25 -22.14 -6.29
N ASP A 89 13.17 -20.87 -5.93
CA ASP A 89 12.86 -20.40 -4.57
C ASP A 89 13.78 -21.04 -3.51
N PRO A 90 15.11 -20.87 -3.64
CA PRO A 90 16.05 -21.54 -2.77
C PRO A 90 15.89 -21.07 -1.33
N SER A 91 15.87 -22.02 -0.40
CA SER A 91 15.96 -21.79 1.04
C SER A 91 17.30 -21.18 1.46
N ALA A 92 17.39 -20.66 2.68
CA ALA A 92 18.64 -20.08 3.19
C ALA A 92 19.83 -21.07 3.08
N ALA A 93 19.62 -22.33 3.45
CA ALA A 93 20.66 -23.37 3.36
C ALA A 93 21.07 -23.65 1.90
N GLU A 94 20.12 -23.68 0.96
CA GLU A 94 20.40 -23.86 -0.46
C GLU A 94 21.15 -22.67 -1.06
N GLN A 95 20.89 -21.45 -0.57
CA GLN A 95 21.61 -20.25 -0.97
C GLN A 95 23.05 -20.24 -0.46
N GLU A 96 23.29 -20.75 0.76
CA GLU A 96 24.63 -20.83 1.35
C GLU A 96 25.53 -21.86 0.64
N VAL A 97 24.96 -23.02 0.30
CA VAL A 97 25.68 -24.08 -0.43
C VAL A 97 25.75 -23.77 -1.93
N GLY A 98 24.74 -23.06 -2.45
CA GLY A 98 24.65 -22.68 -3.84
C GLY A 98 25.71 -21.63 -4.20
N GLY A 99 26.45 -21.85 -5.29
CA GLY A 99 27.51 -20.94 -5.72
C GLY A 99 27.05 -19.54 -6.10
N GLY A 100 25.75 -19.24 -6.08
CA GLY A 100 25.19 -17.91 -6.29
C GLY A 100 23.70 -17.95 -6.60
N VAL A 101 23.02 -16.84 -6.28
CA VAL A 101 21.58 -16.66 -6.48
C VAL A 101 21.34 -15.62 -7.58
N TRP A 102 20.31 -15.83 -8.39
CA TRP A 102 19.82 -14.82 -9.32
C TRP A 102 18.30 -14.82 -9.36
N THR A 103 17.73 -13.65 -9.65
CA THR A 103 16.29 -13.44 -9.75
C THR A 103 15.93 -13.02 -11.16
N VAL A 104 14.90 -13.66 -11.71
CA VAL A 104 14.26 -13.26 -12.96
C VAL A 104 12.87 -12.73 -12.61
N VAL A 105 12.53 -11.53 -13.09
CA VAL A 105 11.22 -10.92 -12.91
C VAL A 105 10.53 -10.89 -14.26
N VAL A 106 9.37 -11.53 -14.35
CA VAL A 106 8.61 -11.70 -15.59
C VAL A 106 7.17 -11.29 -15.36
N ALA A 107 6.59 -10.50 -16.26
CA ALA A 107 5.16 -10.24 -16.25
C ALA A 107 4.38 -11.49 -16.74
N PRO A 108 3.10 -11.69 -16.34
CA PRO A 108 2.30 -12.82 -16.81
C PRO A 108 2.16 -12.93 -18.34
N GLY A 109 2.36 -11.84 -19.09
CA GLY A 109 2.42 -11.85 -20.56
C GLY A 109 3.70 -12.45 -21.14
N GLY A 110 4.69 -12.76 -20.30
CA GLY A 110 5.99 -13.33 -20.68
C GLY A 110 7.09 -12.29 -20.87
N GLU A 111 6.80 -10.99 -20.68
CA GLU A 111 7.81 -9.94 -20.80
C GLU A 111 8.77 -9.95 -19.60
N ILE A 112 10.08 -9.99 -19.89
CA ILE A 112 11.11 -9.92 -18.86
C ILE A 112 11.25 -8.46 -18.40
N CYS A 113 11.02 -8.21 -17.12
CA CYS A 113 11.17 -6.88 -16.51
C CYS A 113 12.58 -6.66 -15.96
N LEU A 114 13.18 -7.71 -15.38
CA LEU A 114 14.49 -7.63 -14.73
C LEU A 114 15.14 -9.01 -14.67
N ILE A 115 16.46 -9.05 -14.87
CA ILE A 115 17.30 -10.17 -14.46
C ILE A 115 18.38 -9.59 -13.55
N SER A 116 18.47 -10.10 -12.33
CA SER A 116 19.48 -9.67 -11.36
C SER A 116 20.26 -10.88 -10.87
N LYS A 117 21.56 -10.90 -11.14
CA LYS A 117 22.48 -11.87 -10.54
C LYS A 117 23.26 -11.14 -9.46
N THR A 118 23.06 -11.55 -8.21
CA THR A 118 23.92 -11.12 -7.12
C THR A 118 25.24 -11.89 -7.18
N ALA A 119 26.28 -11.36 -6.53
CA ALA A 119 27.63 -11.93 -6.53
C ALA A 119 27.66 -13.47 -6.33
N GLY A 120 28.67 -14.13 -6.89
CA GLY A 120 28.82 -15.58 -6.84
C GLY A 120 29.47 -16.15 -8.10
N ALA A 121 29.45 -17.47 -8.21
CA ALA A 121 29.99 -18.26 -9.30
C ALA A 121 29.40 -17.87 -10.67
N PRO A 122 30.17 -18.04 -11.76
CA PRO A 122 29.70 -17.79 -13.12
C PRO A 122 28.42 -18.56 -13.43
N LEU A 123 27.48 -17.89 -14.11
CA LEU A 123 26.24 -18.52 -14.57
C LEU A 123 26.37 -18.88 -16.04
N LEU A 124 26.19 -20.16 -16.37
CA LEU A 124 26.18 -20.61 -17.76
C LEU A 124 24.94 -20.07 -18.48
N ALA A 125 25.11 -19.63 -19.72
CA ALA A 125 24.02 -19.07 -20.53
C ALA A 125 22.85 -20.05 -20.72
N GLY A 126 23.12 -21.36 -20.78
CA GLY A 126 22.09 -22.39 -20.85
C GLY A 126 21.19 -22.43 -19.60
N VAL A 127 21.81 -22.37 -18.41
CA VAL A 127 21.10 -22.34 -17.12
C VAL A 127 20.28 -21.06 -16.99
N LEU A 128 20.83 -19.93 -17.42
CA LEU A 128 20.09 -18.66 -17.43
C LEU A 128 18.85 -18.74 -18.33
N ARG A 129 18.98 -19.22 -19.57
CA ARG A 129 17.83 -19.38 -20.49
C ARG A 129 16.77 -20.33 -19.91
N GLN A 130 17.19 -21.43 -19.31
CA GLN A 130 16.28 -22.35 -18.64
C GLN A 130 15.54 -21.69 -17.48
N SER A 131 16.25 -20.88 -16.67
CA SER A 131 15.66 -20.13 -15.56
C SER A 131 14.61 -19.13 -16.05
N VAL A 132 14.89 -18.41 -17.13
CA VAL A 132 13.95 -17.46 -17.75
C VAL A 132 12.69 -18.18 -18.24
N HIS A 133 12.85 -19.33 -18.87
CA HIS A 133 11.70 -20.12 -19.34
C HIS A 133 10.82 -20.60 -18.18
N LEU A 134 11.42 -21.14 -17.11
CA LEU A 134 10.71 -21.56 -15.91
C LEU A 134 10.04 -20.38 -15.19
N ALA A 135 10.71 -19.22 -15.13
CA ALA A 135 10.15 -18.00 -14.54
C ALA A 135 8.91 -17.52 -15.32
N ALA A 136 8.93 -17.56 -16.65
CA ALA A 136 7.78 -17.19 -17.47
C ALA A 136 6.58 -18.11 -17.24
N GLN A 137 6.80 -19.43 -17.18
CA GLN A 137 5.75 -20.39 -16.85
C GLN A 137 5.17 -20.18 -15.44
N ARG A 138 6.03 -19.93 -14.45
CA ARG A 138 5.60 -19.65 -13.08
C ARG A 138 4.83 -18.33 -13.00
N ALA A 139 5.27 -17.29 -13.71
CA ALA A 139 4.63 -15.99 -13.71
C ALA A 139 3.19 -16.04 -14.26
N GLN A 140 2.92 -16.93 -15.23
CA GLN A 140 1.55 -17.15 -15.72
C GLN A 140 0.63 -17.68 -14.61
N GLY A 141 0.99 -18.83 -14.02
CA GLY A 141 0.16 -19.44 -12.97
C GLY A 141 0.08 -18.60 -11.69
N LEU A 142 1.21 -18.04 -11.25
CA LEU A 142 1.23 -17.17 -10.07
C LEU A 142 0.47 -15.86 -10.30
N GLY A 143 0.48 -15.33 -11.53
CA GLY A 143 -0.29 -14.12 -11.87
C GLY A 143 -1.79 -14.33 -11.85
N GLU A 144 -2.26 -15.51 -12.25
CA GLU A 144 -3.66 -15.89 -12.12
C GLU A 144 -4.07 -16.03 -10.65
N ALA A 145 -3.28 -16.76 -9.86
CA ALA A 145 -3.53 -16.93 -8.43
C ALA A 145 -3.52 -15.58 -7.68
N PHE A 146 -2.56 -14.71 -8.00
CA PHE A 146 -2.46 -13.37 -7.42
C PHE A 146 -3.71 -12.54 -7.73
N ARG A 147 -4.18 -12.50 -8.98
CA ARG A 147 -5.39 -11.75 -9.34
C ARG A 147 -6.62 -12.27 -8.61
N ALA A 148 -6.81 -13.58 -8.59
CA ALA A 148 -7.93 -14.21 -7.90
C ALA A 148 -7.94 -13.87 -6.39
N GLU A 149 -6.77 -13.91 -5.75
CA GLU A 149 -6.64 -13.57 -4.34
C GLU A 149 -6.92 -12.08 -4.07
N MET A 150 -6.43 -11.18 -4.92
CA MET A 150 -6.70 -9.75 -4.79
C MET A 150 -8.18 -9.40 -4.99
N GLU A 151 -8.86 -10.09 -5.92
CA GLU A 151 -10.31 -9.96 -6.13
C GLU A 151 -11.10 -10.43 -4.90
N ARG A 152 -10.73 -11.59 -4.34
CA ARG A 152 -11.31 -12.10 -3.10
C ARG A 152 -11.15 -11.11 -1.95
N HIS A 153 -9.92 -10.64 -1.73
CA HIS A 153 -9.62 -9.67 -0.67
C HIS A 153 -10.40 -8.36 -0.88
N ALA A 154 -10.52 -7.87 -2.12
CA ALA A 154 -11.30 -6.66 -2.41
C ALA A 154 -12.80 -6.85 -2.09
N ALA A 155 -13.37 -8.01 -2.39
CA ALA A 155 -14.76 -8.33 -2.07
C ALA A 155 -15.00 -8.41 -0.56
N GLU A 156 -14.10 -9.09 0.19
CA GLU A 156 -14.17 -9.18 1.66
C GLU A 156 -14.09 -7.80 2.31
N ARG A 157 -13.19 -6.94 1.84
CA ARG A 157 -13.05 -5.55 2.33
C ARG A 157 -14.26 -4.69 2.00
N ALA A 158 -14.87 -4.87 0.83
CA ALA A 158 -16.10 -4.17 0.47
C ALA A 158 -17.27 -4.58 1.38
N ALA A 159 -17.43 -5.89 1.65
CA ALA A 159 -18.43 -6.39 2.58
C ALA A 159 -18.22 -5.86 4.01
N ALA A 160 -16.98 -5.86 4.51
CA ALA A 160 -16.65 -5.32 5.83
C ALA A 160 -16.91 -3.80 5.94
N ALA A 161 -16.61 -3.04 4.88
CA ALA A 161 -16.91 -1.60 4.84
C ALA A 161 -18.42 -1.33 4.88
N ALA A 162 -19.22 -2.11 4.13
CA ALA A 162 -20.68 -2.02 4.16
C ALA A 162 -21.25 -2.31 5.57
N ALA A 163 -20.69 -3.30 6.27
CA ALA A 163 -21.09 -3.63 7.65
C ALA A 163 -20.71 -2.54 8.68
N THR A 164 -19.69 -1.72 8.40
CA THR A 164 -19.18 -0.71 9.34
C THR A 164 -19.80 0.68 9.11
N SER A 165 -20.44 0.91 7.96
CA SER A 165 -20.99 2.22 7.54
C SER A 165 -22.09 2.79 8.45
N GLY A 166 -22.57 2.04 9.45
CA GLY A 166 -23.55 2.51 10.45
C GLY A 166 -23.00 2.72 11.86
N ARG A 167 -21.71 2.46 12.12
CA ARG A 167 -21.12 2.60 13.46
C ARG A 167 -20.59 4.03 13.68
N PRO A 168 -20.86 4.66 14.83
CA PRO A 168 -20.26 5.94 15.16
C PRO A 168 -18.74 5.80 15.17
N ARG A 169 -18.07 6.65 14.41
CA ARG A 169 -16.61 6.68 14.34
C ARG A 169 -16.13 7.45 15.57
N VAL A 170 -15.32 6.82 16.41
CA VAL A 170 -14.61 7.53 17.47
C VAL A 170 -13.55 8.38 16.78
N GLU A 171 -13.78 9.69 16.72
CA GLU A 171 -12.76 10.66 16.34
C GLU A 171 -11.68 10.61 17.44
N LEU A 172 -10.50 10.11 17.07
CA LEU A 172 -9.32 10.25 17.90
C LEU A 172 -8.76 11.63 17.63
N ASP A 173 -9.01 12.58 18.54
CA ASP A 173 -8.33 13.87 18.55
C ASP A 173 -6.83 13.64 18.72
N VAL A 174 -6.09 13.69 17.62
CA VAL A 174 -4.61 13.58 17.60
C VAL A 174 -3.95 14.87 18.12
N GLU A 175 -4.75 15.91 18.42
CA GLU A 175 -4.34 17.19 18.98
C GLU A 175 -4.26 17.19 20.53
N GLN A 176 -4.25 16.02 21.19
CA GLN A 176 -3.78 15.98 22.57
C GLN A 176 -2.25 16.04 22.58
N GLU A 177 -1.72 17.09 23.23
CA GLU A 177 -0.30 17.35 23.44
C GLU A 177 0.50 16.06 23.72
N PRO A 178 1.75 15.96 23.26
CA PRO A 178 2.55 14.77 23.48
C PRO A 178 2.55 14.44 24.96
N LEU A 179 2.26 13.19 25.31
CA LEU A 179 2.56 12.59 26.61
C LEU A 179 4.09 12.64 26.82
N ALA A 180 4.59 13.83 27.11
CA ALA A 180 5.85 14.02 27.78
C ALA A 180 5.64 13.51 29.21
N GLU A 181 6.34 12.42 29.50
CA GLU A 181 6.46 11.76 30.80
C GLU A 181 5.27 10.86 31.19
N ALA A 182 5.06 9.79 30.40
CA ALA A 182 4.56 8.54 30.96
C ALA A 182 5.66 7.93 31.86
N GLY A 183 5.73 8.44 33.09
CA GLY A 183 6.42 7.75 34.18
C GLY A 183 5.89 6.32 34.30
N THR A 184 6.76 5.39 34.66
CA THR A 184 6.48 3.96 34.91
C THR A 184 5.66 3.74 36.17
N ASP A 185 4.68 4.59 36.42
CA ASP A 185 4.07 4.76 37.74
C ASP A 185 2.80 3.92 37.82
N GLU A 186 2.58 3.29 38.98
CA GLU A 186 1.44 2.40 39.28
C GLU A 186 0.08 3.08 39.00
N GLU A 187 0.04 4.41 39.15
CA GLU A 187 -1.13 5.25 38.88
C GLU A 187 -1.47 5.35 37.37
N GLY A 188 -0.46 5.28 36.49
CA GLY A 188 -0.65 5.27 35.04
C GLY A 188 -1.27 3.95 34.55
N ARG A 189 -0.91 2.83 35.18
CA ARG A 189 -1.54 1.52 34.94
C ARG A 189 -3.00 1.51 35.37
N GLU A 190 -3.32 2.01 36.56
CA GLU A 190 -4.72 2.07 37.01
C GLU A 190 -5.59 3.01 36.16
N ARG A 191 -5.04 4.10 35.62
CA ARG A 191 -5.78 4.98 34.70
C ARG A 191 -6.06 4.30 33.37
N LEU A 192 -5.09 3.54 32.83
CA LEU A 192 -5.28 2.76 31.62
C LEU A 192 -6.30 1.64 31.82
N GLU A 193 -6.24 0.91 32.94
CA GLU A 193 -7.21 -0.14 33.26
C GLU A 193 -8.63 0.43 33.41
N ARG A 194 -8.80 1.59 34.06
CA ARG A 194 -10.10 2.28 34.13
C ARG A 194 -10.62 2.70 32.76
N ALA A 195 -9.75 3.18 31.87
CA ALA A 195 -10.13 3.57 30.52
C ALA A 195 -10.54 2.37 29.65
N VAL A 196 -9.85 1.23 29.79
CA VAL A 196 -10.20 -0.02 29.09
C VAL A 196 -11.54 -0.56 29.57
N VAL A 197 -11.78 -0.59 30.89
CA VAL A 197 -13.06 -1.06 31.45
C VAL A 197 -14.23 -0.19 31.01
N GLU A 198 -14.05 1.13 30.97
CA GLU A 198 -15.10 2.04 30.49
C GLU A 198 -15.36 1.88 28.98
N ALA A 199 -14.30 1.69 28.18
CA ALA A 199 -14.45 1.41 26.75
C ALA A 199 -15.19 0.08 26.50
N GLU A 200 -14.89 -0.97 27.27
CA GLU A 200 -15.61 -2.25 27.20
C GLU A 200 -17.08 -2.13 27.63
N ARG A 201 -17.38 -1.30 28.64
CA ARG A 201 -18.76 -1.02 29.07
C ARG A 201 -19.56 -0.31 27.99
N VAL A 202 -19.00 0.71 27.36
CA VAL A 202 -19.63 1.44 26.24
C VAL A 202 -19.85 0.51 25.04
N LEU A 203 -18.90 -0.39 24.75
CA LEU A 203 -19.04 -1.41 23.71
C LEU A 203 -20.14 -2.44 24.02
N ALA A 204 -20.32 -2.81 25.29
CA ALA A 204 -21.37 -3.73 25.73
C ALA A 204 -22.76 -3.08 25.67
N GLU A 205 -22.89 -1.83 26.08
CA GLU A 205 -24.14 -1.05 25.98
C GLU A 205 -24.55 -0.88 24.51
N ALA A 206 -23.61 -0.56 23.61
CA ALA A 206 -23.89 -0.46 22.18
C ALA A 206 -24.38 -1.79 21.55
N ARG A 207 -23.86 -2.94 22.02
CA ARG A 207 -24.31 -4.27 21.58
C ARG A 207 -25.68 -4.65 22.14
N GLY A 208 -26.05 -4.15 23.32
CA GLY A 208 -27.37 -4.36 23.92
C GLY A 208 -28.49 -3.65 23.15
N VAL A 209 -28.22 -2.43 22.68
CA VAL A 209 -29.18 -1.63 21.89
C VAL A 209 -29.43 -2.24 20.50
N GLU A 210 -28.43 -2.87 19.88
CA GLU A 210 -28.60 -3.61 18.61
C GLU A 210 -29.49 -4.87 18.77
N ALA A 211 -29.54 -5.49 19.96
CA ALA A 211 -30.37 -6.67 20.22
C ALA A 211 -31.84 -6.35 20.46
N GLU A 212 -32.16 -5.21 21.11
CA GLU A 212 -33.55 -4.73 21.26
C GLU A 212 -34.12 -4.22 19.92
N ALA A 213 -33.32 -3.53 19.10
CA ALA A 213 -33.75 -3.03 17.80
C ALA A 213 -34.00 -4.12 16.73
N MET A 214 -33.54 -5.36 16.99
CA MET A 214 -33.80 -6.53 16.13
C MET A 214 -34.99 -7.39 16.61
N ALA A 215 -35.58 -7.09 17.77
CA ALA A 215 -36.67 -7.85 18.36
C ALA A 215 -38.07 -7.21 18.18
N GLU A 216 -38.15 -6.00 17.62
CA GLU A 216 -39.37 -5.31 17.15
C GLU A 216 -39.56 -5.46 15.62
#